data_AF-A0A9E3EU27-F1
#
_entry.id   AF-A0A9E3EU27-F1
#
_cell.length_a   1.000
_cell.length_b   1.000
_cell.length_c   1.000
_cell.angle_alpha   90.00
_cell.angle_beta   90.00
_cell.angle_gamma   90.00
#
_symmetry.space_group_name_H-M   'P 1'
#
loop_
_entity.id
_entity.type
_entity.pdbx_description
1 polymer ?
#
loop_
_entity_poly.entity_id
_entity_poly.type
_entity_poly.pdbx_seq_one_letter_code
_entity_poly.pdbx_strand_id
1 'polypeptide(L)'
;MTDKAEGARVIAAANQLESIEHIVVLVLENRSFDHMLGFLYAASGNVSPATQQPYEGLTGQESNPDATGASISVSALTESTSNLYFTPGADPGEGFVATNEQLFGVASPPAGVSPTNGGFVTDFAATLKGIDAHRPIISGTTASDIMGMFTPELLPVLSGLARGFAVCDHWYCSVPTETFPNRAFLCAATSQGHMDDSTSKYTSQSIFGLLSAHDIDWSIYGYNSPPLTRLNFPDTTDAPESHFGRFGDFQAAAAAGTLGAYTFLEPSWGSSGNSQHPNYDVALG
;
A
#
# COMPACT_ATOMS: atom_id res chain seq x y z
N MET A 1 10.90 51.36 22.26
CA MET A 1 10.62 50.38 21.20
C MET A 1 11.77 49.41 21.17
N THR A 2 11.58 48.23 21.75
CA THR A 2 12.49 47.11 21.59
C THR A 2 11.62 45.88 21.44
N ASP A 3 11.55 45.41 20.19
CA ASP A 3 10.89 44.19 19.77
C ASP A 3 11.44 43.00 20.55
N LYS A 4 10.55 42.28 21.23
CA LYS A 4 10.79 40.88 21.57
C LYS A 4 10.15 40.05 20.46
N ALA A 5 10.98 39.63 19.50
CA ALA A 5 10.64 38.50 18.64
C ALA A 5 10.64 37.24 19.50
N GLU A 6 9.44 36.79 19.86
CA GLU A 6 9.20 35.51 20.51
C GLU A 6 9.36 34.42 19.45
N GLY A 7 10.58 33.90 19.32
CA GLY A 7 10.87 32.77 18.45
C GLY A 7 10.12 31.55 18.95
N ALA A 8 9.19 31.06 18.13
CA ALA A 8 8.51 29.79 18.35
C ALA A 8 9.58 28.69 18.52
N ARG A 9 9.68 28.15 19.74
CA ARG A 9 10.49 26.96 20.01
C ARG A 9 9.83 25.79 19.29
N VAL A 10 10.41 25.38 18.16
CA VAL A 10 10.22 24.03 17.64
C VAL A 10 10.84 23.10 18.69
N ILE A 11 10.00 22.52 19.54
CA ILE A 11 10.42 21.42 20.39
C ILE A 11 10.61 20.24 19.43
N ALA A 12 11.87 19.93 19.11
CA ALA A 12 12.19 18.64 18.52
C ALA A 12 11.65 17.58 19.48
N ALA A 13 10.64 16.83 19.06
CA ALA A 13 10.16 15.69 19.83
C ALA A 13 11.37 14.77 20.09
N ALA A 14 11.59 14.40 21.35
CA ALA A 14 12.64 13.44 21.68
C ALA A 14 12.44 12.15 20.89
N ASN A 15 13.52 11.48 20.49
CA ASN A 15 13.43 10.17 19.85
C ASN A 15 12.78 9.18 20.83
N GLN A 16 11.51 8.85 20.60
CA GLN A 16 10.72 7.95 21.45
C GLN A 16 10.84 6.49 21.02
N LEU A 17 11.74 6.15 20.10
CA LEU A 17 11.89 4.77 19.63
C LEU A 17 12.24 3.80 20.78
N GLU A 18 13.00 4.26 21.78
CA GLU A 18 13.31 3.48 22.99
C GLU A 18 12.08 3.16 23.85
N SER A 19 10.96 3.87 23.66
CA SER A 19 9.69 3.60 24.36
C SER A 19 8.77 2.63 23.61
N ILE A 20 9.16 2.18 22.42
CA ILE A 20 8.40 1.22 21.61
C ILE A 20 8.90 -0.19 21.92
N GLU A 21 8.06 -0.97 22.61
CA GLU A 21 8.35 -2.37 22.93
C GLU A 21 7.93 -3.33 21.81
N HIS A 22 6.89 -2.96 21.05
CA HIS A 22 6.33 -3.78 19.98
C HIS A 22 6.12 -2.97 18.70
N ILE A 23 6.60 -3.52 17.58
CA ILE A 23 6.30 -3.04 16.23
C ILE A 23 5.37 -4.05 15.58
N VAL A 24 4.18 -3.60 15.19
CA VAL A 24 3.21 -4.41 14.44
C VAL A 24 3.12 -3.88 13.00
N VAL A 25 3.46 -4.72 12.03
CA VAL A 25 3.45 -4.39 10.60
C VAL A 25 2.28 -5.10 9.95
N LEU A 26 1.29 -4.33 9.48
CA LEU A 26 0.18 -4.82 8.66
C LEU A 26 0.47 -4.51 7.19
N VAL A 27 0.45 -5.53 6.33
CA VAL A 27 0.76 -5.37 4.90
C VAL A 27 -0.44 -5.75 4.04
N LEU A 28 -1.10 -4.71 3.53
CA LEU A 28 -2.20 -4.81 2.56
C LEU A 28 -1.67 -4.79 1.12
N GLU A 29 -2.54 -4.82 0.12
CA GLU A 29 -2.18 -5.00 -1.29
C GLU A 29 -2.72 -3.91 -2.21
N ASN A 30 -1.90 -3.57 -3.22
CA ASN A 30 -2.27 -3.04 -4.53
C ASN A 30 -3.24 -1.85 -4.56
N ARG A 31 -3.12 -0.92 -3.61
CA ARG A 31 -3.83 0.37 -3.63
C ARG A 31 -2.86 1.54 -3.61
N SER A 32 -3.07 2.50 -4.49
CA SER A 32 -2.28 3.73 -4.52
C SER A 32 -2.71 4.70 -3.42
N PHE A 33 -1.82 5.63 -3.09
CA PHE A 33 -2.10 6.70 -2.13
C PHE A 33 -3.30 7.54 -2.55
N ASP A 34 -3.33 8.02 -3.80
CA ASP A 34 -4.43 8.85 -4.31
C ASP A 34 -5.79 8.14 -4.23
N HIS A 35 -5.81 6.84 -4.51
CA HIS A 35 -7.02 6.04 -4.51
C HIS A 35 -7.66 5.92 -3.12
N MET A 36 -6.86 5.85 -2.06
CA MET A 36 -7.34 5.60 -0.70
C MET A 36 -7.37 6.85 0.18
N LEU A 37 -6.41 7.75 -0.01
CA LEU A 37 -6.14 8.89 0.87
C LEU A 37 -6.01 10.22 0.11
N GLY A 38 -6.06 10.24 -1.22
CA GLY A 38 -5.88 11.46 -2.01
C GLY A 38 -6.83 12.60 -1.60
N PHE A 39 -8.07 12.28 -1.22
CA PHE A 39 -9.04 13.28 -0.75
C PHE A 39 -9.08 13.50 0.78
N LEU A 40 -8.14 12.94 1.56
CA LEU A 40 -8.16 12.97 3.04
C LEU A 40 -8.38 14.37 3.64
N TYR A 41 -7.67 15.36 3.09
CA TYR A 41 -7.65 16.75 3.54
C TYR A 41 -8.07 17.76 2.47
N ALA A 42 -8.75 17.32 1.40
CA ALA A 42 -9.18 18.19 0.31
C ALA A 42 -10.03 19.38 0.81
N ALA A 43 -10.95 19.13 1.76
CA ALA A 43 -11.78 20.17 2.38
C ALA A 43 -10.98 21.20 3.23
N SER A 44 -9.76 20.84 3.65
CA SER A 44 -8.84 21.71 4.39
C SER A 44 -7.73 22.28 3.50
N GLY A 45 -7.89 22.21 2.17
CA GLY A 45 -6.89 22.69 1.22
C GLY A 45 -5.59 21.88 1.24
N ASN A 46 -5.68 20.57 1.49
CA ASN A 46 -4.53 19.66 1.57
C ASN A 46 -3.48 20.11 2.59
N VAL A 47 -3.96 20.46 3.79
CA VAL A 47 -3.15 20.75 4.96
C VAL A 47 -3.60 19.85 6.10
N SER A 48 -2.66 19.16 6.74
CA SER A 48 -2.94 18.34 7.93
C SER A 48 -3.49 19.22 9.06
N PRO A 49 -4.71 18.97 9.57
CA PRO A 49 -5.27 19.76 10.66
C PRO A 49 -4.44 19.64 11.95
N ALA A 50 -3.80 18.48 12.18
CA ALA A 50 -3.04 18.22 13.39
C ALA A 50 -1.66 18.91 13.41
N THR A 51 -0.95 18.91 12.27
CA THR A 51 0.43 19.42 12.20
C THR A 51 0.56 20.75 11.46
N GLN A 52 -0.50 21.18 10.75
CA GLN A 52 -0.49 22.34 9.84
C GLN A 52 0.55 22.23 8.71
N GLN A 53 1.07 21.02 8.46
CA GLN A 53 1.97 20.76 7.36
C GLN A 53 1.19 20.54 6.05
N PRO A 54 1.77 20.91 4.89
CA PRO A 54 1.23 20.50 3.60
C PRO A 54 1.06 18.98 3.54
N TYR A 55 0.04 18.56 2.82
CA TYR A 55 -0.28 17.17 2.54
C TYR A 55 -0.33 16.99 1.02
N GLU A 56 0.37 16.01 0.46
CA GLU A 56 0.35 15.73 -0.99
C GLU A 56 -0.94 15.03 -1.44
N GLY A 57 -2.08 15.63 -1.14
CA GLY A 57 -3.40 15.16 -1.58
C GLY A 57 -3.83 15.69 -2.93
N LEU A 58 -4.93 15.15 -3.45
CA LEU A 58 -5.58 15.55 -4.68
C LEU A 58 -6.25 16.92 -4.54
N THR A 59 -6.10 17.74 -5.57
CA THR A 59 -6.80 19.03 -5.72
C THR A 59 -8.16 18.88 -6.40
N GLY A 60 -8.40 17.73 -7.04
CA GLY A 60 -9.57 17.48 -7.88
C GLY A 60 -9.43 18.03 -9.31
N GLN A 61 -8.26 18.55 -9.68
CA GLN A 61 -7.95 19.04 -11.03
C GLN A 61 -7.01 18.08 -11.79
N GLU A 62 -6.52 17.05 -11.12
CA GLU A 62 -5.69 16.02 -11.72
C GLU A 62 -6.48 15.29 -12.82
N SER A 63 -5.80 14.90 -13.89
CA SER A 63 -6.42 14.17 -14.98
C SER A 63 -5.41 13.29 -15.70
N ASN A 64 -5.93 12.32 -16.43
CA ASN A 64 -5.16 11.40 -17.26
C ASN A 64 -5.82 11.28 -18.64
N PRO A 65 -5.06 11.36 -19.75
CA PRO A 65 -5.65 11.25 -21.07
C PRO A 65 -6.09 9.82 -21.41
N ASP A 66 -7.20 9.68 -22.11
CA ASP A 66 -7.57 8.42 -22.75
C ASP A 66 -6.79 8.20 -24.08
N ALA A 67 -7.06 7.08 -24.76
CA ALA A 67 -6.42 6.74 -26.03
C ALA A 67 -6.71 7.72 -27.19
N THR A 68 -7.71 8.59 -27.05
CA THR A 68 -8.03 9.66 -28.01
C THR A 68 -7.37 10.99 -27.65
N GLY A 69 -6.73 11.07 -26.47
CA GLY A 69 -6.19 12.30 -25.89
C GLY A 69 -7.22 13.12 -25.11
N ALA A 70 -8.43 12.60 -24.90
CA ALA A 70 -9.44 13.26 -24.08
C ALA A 70 -9.04 13.17 -22.61
N SER A 71 -9.11 14.29 -21.89
CA SER A 71 -8.77 14.34 -20.47
C SER A 71 -9.86 13.68 -19.63
N ILE A 72 -9.47 12.69 -18.82
CA ILE A 72 -10.31 12.05 -17.80
C ILE A 72 -9.88 12.58 -16.45
N SER A 73 -10.73 13.39 -15.81
CA SER A 73 -10.45 13.94 -14.49
C SER A 73 -10.56 12.89 -13.40
N VAL A 74 -9.77 13.08 -12.34
CA VAL A 74 -9.99 12.39 -11.08
C VAL A 74 -11.40 12.69 -10.55
N SER A 75 -12.05 11.70 -9.95
CA SER A 75 -13.39 11.85 -9.40
C SER A 75 -13.51 11.26 -8.01
N ALA A 76 -14.24 11.96 -7.14
CA ALA A 76 -14.62 11.44 -5.83
C ALA A 76 -15.72 10.38 -5.98
N LEU A 77 -15.47 9.18 -5.47
CA LEU A 77 -16.49 8.13 -5.40
C LEU A 77 -17.62 8.56 -4.45
N THR A 78 -18.81 7.99 -4.64
CA THR A 78 -19.98 8.27 -3.80
C THR A 78 -20.65 6.96 -3.38
N GLU A 79 -21.56 7.02 -2.39
CA GLU A 79 -22.39 5.86 -2.01
C GLU A 79 -23.23 5.31 -3.18
N SER A 80 -23.45 6.12 -4.23
CA SER A 80 -24.18 5.71 -5.44
C SER A 80 -23.30 5.07 -6.51
N THR A 81 -21.98 5.05 -6.33
CA THR A 81 -21.06 4.38 -7.25
C THR A 81 -21.39 2.88 -7.30
N SER A 82 -21.63 2.36 -8.50
CA SER A 82 -21.86 0.93 -8.69
C SER A 82 -20.62 0.12 -8.30
N ASN A 83 -20.81 -0.96 -7.54
CA ASN A 83 -19.73 -1.82 -7.04
C ASN A 83 -18.64 -1.03 -6.29
N LEU A 84 -19.03 0.02 -5.56
CA LEU A 84 -18.14 0.98 -4.90
C LEU A 84 -16.86 0.38 -4.30
N TYR A 85 -16.99 -0.65 -3.46
CA TYR A 85 -15.83 -1.23 -2.77
C TYR A 85 -15.00 -2.20 -3.62
N PHE A 86 -15.40 -2.44 -4.87
CA PHE A 86 -14.68 -3.24 -5.85
C PHE A 86 -14.03 -2.34 -6.93
N THR A 87 -14.19 -1.02 -6.89
CA THR A 87 -13.54 -0.07 -7.80
C THR A 87 -12.02 -0.30 -7.85
N PRO A 88 -11.37 -0.27 -9.03
CA PRO A 88 -11.90 0.16 -10.34
C PRO A 88 -12.61 -0.96 -11.12
N GLY A 89 -13.02 -2.04 -10.45
CA GLY A 89 -13.83 -3.12 -11.05
C GLY A 89 -13.02 -4.15 -11.83
N ALA A 90 -11.71 -3.93 -12.01
CA ALA A 90 -10.74 -4.90 -12.50
C ALA A 90 -9.40 -4.65 -11.81
N ASP A 91 -8.46 -5.58 -11.94
CA ASP A 91 -7.10 -5.36 -11.50
C ASP A 91 -6.41 -4.38 -12.46
N PRO A 92 -5.80 -3.28 -11.99
CA PRO A 92 -4.95 -2.43 -12.83
C PRO A 92 -3.77 -3.21 -13.41
N GLY A 93 -3.15 -2.71 -14.49
CA GLY A 93 -1.90 -3.29 -14.97
C GLY A 93 -0.84 -3.24 -13.86
N GLU A 94 -0.23 -4.38 -13.57
CA GLU A 94 0.86 -4.50 -12.60
C GLU A 94 2.18 -4.91 -13.28
N GLY A 95 3.26 -4.85 -12.51
CA GLY A 95 4.58 -5.17 -13.01
C GLY A 95 5.34 -3.99 -13.64
N PHE A 96 6.61 -4.25 -13.95
CA PHE A 96 7.54 -3.22 -14.40
C PHE A 96 7.13 -2.55 -15.71
N VAL A 97 6.59 -3.34 -16.65
CA VAL A 97 6.16 -2.84 -17.96
C VAL A 97 4.91 -1.97 -17.84
N ALA A 98 3.86 -2.44 -17.16
CA ALA A 98 2.65 -1.66 -16.95
C ALA A 98 2.95 -0.37 -16.17
N THR A 99 3.79 -0.45 -15.13
CA THR A 99 4.19 0.74 -14.37
C THR A 99 4.92 1.75 -15.25
N ASN A 100 5.77 1.30 -16.18
CA ASN A 100 6.40 2.19 -17.16
C ASN A 100 5.39 2.82 -18.12
N GLU A 101 4.39 2.05 -18.59
CA GLU A 101 3.33 2.59 -19.43
C GLU A 101 2.51 3.65 -18.69
N GLN A 102 2.17 3.42 -17.42
CA GLN A 102 1.45 4.38 -16.58
C GLN A 102 2.25 5.68 -16.35
N LEU A 103 3.53 5.55 -15.98
CA LEU A 103 4.37 6.69 -15.60
C LEU A 103 4.95 7.45 -16.81
N PHE A 104 5.31 6.75 -17.88
CA PHE A 104 6.04 7.32 -19.02
C PHE A 104 5.28 7.23 -20.35
N GLY A 105 4.14 6.54 -20.40
CA GLY A 105 3.36 6.31 -21.62
C GLY A 105 3.95 5.27 -22.55
N VAL A 106 5.04 4.58 -22.16
CA VAL A 106 5.72 3.56 -22.96
C VAL A 106 6.31 2.47 -22.08
N ALA A 107 6.29 1.22 -22.53
CA ALA A 107 6.81 0.05 -21.82
C ALA A 107 8.29 0.13 -21.41
N SER A 108 9.13 0.81 -22.22
CA SER A 108 10.58 0.88 -22.04
C SER A 108 11.07 2.32 -22.28
N PRO A 109 10.93 3.22 -21.31
CA PRO A 109 11.35 4.61 -21.45
C PRO A 109 12.88 4.72 -21.59
N PRO A 110 13.38 5.67 -22.39
CA PRO A 110 14.81 5.98 -22.41
C PRO A 110 15.29 6.49 -21.04
N ALA A 111 16.55 6.21 -20.71
CA ALA A 111 17.15 6.69 -19.46
C ALA A 111 17.14 8.23 -19.37
N GLY A 112 16.81 8.77 -18.20
CA GLY A 112 16.81 10.20 -17.92
C GLY A 112 15.55 10.95 -18.36
N VAL A 113 14.56 10.26 -18.95
CA VAL A 113 13.23 10.84 -19.21
C VAL A 113 12.49 10.99 -17.88
N SER A 114 11.80 12.12 -17.70
CA SER A 114 10.92 12.34 -16.54
C SER A 114 9.54 11.71 -16.80
N PRO A 115 8.91 11.10 -15.79
CA PRO A 115 7.57 10.56 -15.94
C PRO A 115 6.57 11.69 -16.17
N THR A 116 5.58 11.43 -17.03
CA THR A 116 4.46 12.33 -17.30
C THR A 116 3.22 11.98 -16.49
N ASN A 117 3.17 10.77 -15.90
CA ASN A 117 2.01 10.23 -15.19
C ASN A 117 0.75 10.23 -16.08
N GLY A 118 0.93 10.07 -17.39
CA GLY A 118 -0.10 10.23 -18.42
C GLY A 118 -0.71 8.93 -18.94
N GLY A 119 -0.33 7.77 -18.39
CA GLY A 119 -0.69 6.47 -18.97
C GLY A 119 -1.71 5.63 -18.22
N PHE A 120 -2.16 6.03 -17.03
CA PHE A 120 -3.04 5.23 -16.16
C PHE A 120 -4.34 4.76 -16.85
N VAL A 121 -5.05 5.64 -17.56
CA VAL A 121 -6.29 5.30 -18.27
C VAL A 121 -6.01 4.41 -19.47
N THR A 122 -4.93 4.68 -20.22
CA THR A 122 -4.58 3.88 -21.40
C THR A 122 -4.10 2.48 -21.04
N ASP A 123 -3.30 2.36 -19.98
CA ASP A 123 -2.83 1.07 -19.44
C ASP A 123 -4.03 0.25 -18.93
N PHE A 124 -4.89 0.86 -18.11
CA PHE A 124 -6.08 0.16 -17.62
C PHE A 124 -7.02 -0.27 -18.77
N ALA A 125 -7.19 0.56 -19.80
CA ALA A 125 -7.93 0.20 -21.01
C ALA A 125 -7.33 -1.00 -21.75
N ALA A 126 -6.01 -1.21 -21.68
CA ALA A 126 -5.32 -2.36 -22.26
C ALA A 126 -5.51 -3.61 -21.39
N THR A 127 -5.44 -3.48 -20.06
CA THR A 127 -5.72 -4.57 -19.10
C THR A 127 -7.12 -5.13 -19.28
N LEU A 128 -8.12 -4.25 -19.44
CA LEU A 128 -9.52 -4.66 -19.70
C LEU A 128 -9.71 -5.44 -21.02
N LYS A 129 -8.77 -5.36 -21.97
CA LYS A 129 -8.79 -6.10 -23.24
C LYS A 129 -8.07 -7.45 -23.17
N GLY A 130 -7.41 -7.78 -22.05
CA GLY A 130 -6.89 -9.11 -21.79
C GLY A 130 -5.37 -9.26 -21.85
N ILE A 131 -4.60 -8.22 -21.52
CA ILE A 131 -3.15 -8.38 -21.26
C ILE A 131 -2.92 -9.07 -19.90
N ASP A 132 -3.87 -8.96 -18.95
CA ASP A 132 -3.84 -9.62 -17.63
C ASP A 132 -5.16 -10.34 -17.26
N ALA A 133 -5.61 -11.24 -18.15
CA ALA A 133 -6.91 -11.91 -18.04
C ALA A 133 -7.06 -12.93 -16.88
N HIS A 134 -6.17 -12.96 -15.89
CA HIS A 134 -6.20 -13.95 -14.80
C HIS A 134 -7.21 -13.62 -13.70
N ARG A 135 -7.83 -12.43 -13.72
CA ARG A 135 -8.77 -11.97 -12.69
C ARG A 135 -10.09 -11.48 -13.31
N PRO A 136 -11.24 -11.76 -12.67
CA PRO A 136 -12.54 -11.44 -13.25
C PRO A 136 -12.74 -9.92 -13.35
N ILE A 137 -13.23 -9.43 -14.48
CA ILE A 137 -13.64 -8.03 -14.66
C ILE A 137 -15.12 -7.92 -14.27
N ILE A 138 -15.46 -6.96 -13.40
CA ILE A 138 -16.84 -6.68 -13.04
C ILE A 138 -17.58 -6.09 -14.25
N SER A 139 -18.82 -6.55 -14.46
CA SER A 139 -19.63 -6.08 -15.59
C SER A 139 -19.86 -4.58 -15.49
N GLY A 140 -19.61 -3.87 -16.59
CA GLY A 140 -19.76 -2.41 -16.68
C GLY A 140 -18.50 -1.62 -16.37
N THR A 141 -17.40 -2.27 -15.95
CA THR A 141 -16.10 -1.60 -15.77
C THR A 141 -15.62 -0.95 -17.06
N THR A 142 -15.14 0.28 -16.94
CA THR A 142 -14.59 1.10 -18.01
C THR A 142 -13.20 1.62 -17.64
N ALA A 143 -12.43 2.05 -18.64
CA ALA A 143 -11.09 2.59 -18.40
C ALA A 143 -11.08 3.84 -17.51
N SER A 144 -12.15 4.63 -17.49
CA SER A 144 -12.25 5.82 -16.63
C SER A 144 -12.39 5.50 -15.14
N ASP A 145 -12.78 4.27 -14.78
CA ASP A 145 -12.99 3.89 -13.38
C ASP A 145 -11.68 3.88 -12.57
N ILE A 146 -10.52 3.79 -13.23
CA ILE A 146 -9.19 3.94 -12.59
C ILE A 146 -8.97 5.33 -11.98
N MET A 147 -9.73 6.34 -12.44
CA MET A 147 -9.66 7.72 -11.97
C MET A 147 -10.63 8.01 -10.81
N GLY A 148 -11.38 7.00 -10.34
CA GLY A 148 -12.28 7.12 -9.20
C GLY A 148 -11.55 6.87 -7.88
N MET A 149 -11.57 7.84 -6.96
CA MET A 149 -10.85 7.78 -5.69
C MET A 149 -11.80 7.85 -4.50
N PHE A 150 -11.52 7.07 -3.45
CA PHE A 150 -12.33 7.07 -2.25
C PHE A 150 -12.29 8.43 -1.54
N THR A 151 -13.43 8.82 -0.96
CA THR A 151 -13.48 9.96 -0.04
C THR A 151 -13.30 9.48 1.40
N PRO A 152 -12.96 10.38 2.32
CA PRO A 152 -12.72 10.00 3.71
C PRO A 152 -13.94 9.36 4.40
N GLU A 153 -15.14 9.72 3.96
CA GLU A 153 -16.41 9.20 4.48
C GLU A 153 -16.65 7.75 4.05
N LEU A 154 -16.12 7.35 2.89
CA LEU A 154 -16.25 5.99 2.35
C LEU A 154 -15.22 5.02 2.92
N LEU A 155 -14.12 5.53 3.50
CA LEU A 155 -13.10 4.75 4.21
C LEU A 155 -12.92 5.24 5.65
N PRO A 156 -13.96 5.14 6.51
CA PRO A 156 -13.97 5.82 7.80
C PRO A 156 -12.91 5.29 8.78
N VAL A 157 -12.59 3.98 8.73
CA VAL A 157 -11.55 3.38 9.58
C VAL A 157 -10.17 3.90 9.19
N LEU A 158 -9.81 3.76 7.91
CA LEU A 158 -8.51 4.23 7.39
C LEU A 158 -8.35 5.74 7.57
N SER A 159 -9.38 6.52 7.26
CA SER A 159 -9.37 7.97 7.41
C SER A 159 -9.31 8.40 8.87
N GLY A 160 -9.96 7.66 9.77
CA GLY A 160 -9.86 7.87 11.21
C GLY A 160 -8.44 7.64 11.72
N LEU A 161 -7.80 6.55 11.30
CA LEU A 161 -6.39 6.28 11.62
C LEU A 161 -5.47 7.37 11.04
N ALA A 162 -5.63 7.72 9.77
CA ALA A 162 -4.83 8.73 9.10
C ALA A 162 -4.94 10.14 9.72
N ARG A 163 -6.09 10.47 10.32
CA ARG A 163 -6.30 11.73 11.06
C ARG A 163 -5.77 11.68 12.49
N GLY A 164 -5.80 10.50 13.11
CA GLY A 164 -5.34 10.29 14.49
C GLY A 164 -3.83 10.07 14.61
N PHE A 165 -3.18 9.63 13.53
CA PHE A 165 -1.78 9.21 13.51
C PHE A 165 -1.01 9.84 12.34
N ALA A 166 0.26 9.46 12.19
CA ALA A 166 1.11 9.94 11.11
C ALA A 166 0.77 9.24 9.78
N VAL A 167 0.81 10.02 8.69
CA VAL A 167 0.75 9.53 7.32
C VAL A 167 2.02 9.94 6.61
N CYS A 168 2.68 9.01 5.93
CA CYS A 168 3.78 9.30 5.02
C CYS A 168 3.21 9.48 3.61
N ASP A 169 3.08 10.72 3.15
CA ASP A 169 2.54 11.06 1.81
C ASP A 169 3.60 11.04 0.69
N HIS A 170 4.86 10.77 1.05
CA HIS A 170 5.98 10.50 0.13
C HIS A 170 6.57 9.10 0.35
N TRP A 171 5.70 8.10 0.54
CA TRP A 171 6.09 6.69 0.67
C TRP A 171 5.89 5.95 -0.64
N TYR A 172 6.99 5.46 -1.22
CA TYR A 172 6.99 4.74 -2.49
C TYR A 172 7.31 3.26 -2.28
N CYS A 173 6.80 2.42 -3.18
CA CYS A 173 7.26 1.04 -3.29
C CYS A 173 8.76 1.00 -3.59
N SER A 174 9.45 -0.05 -3.14
CA SER A 174 10.92 -0.15 -3.31
C SER A 174 11.31 -0.42 -4.75
N VAL A 175 10.44 -1.10 -5.49
CA VAL A 175 10.60 -1.40 -6.91
C VAL A 175 9.22 -1.26 -7.60
N PRO A 176 9.14 -0.60 -8.77
CA PRO A 176 7.89 -0.39 -9.50
C PRO A 176 7.44 -1.68 -10.19
N THR A 177 7.00 -2.67 -9.40
CA THR A 177 6.54 -3.97 -9.88
C THR A 177 5.57 -4.62 -8.88
N GLU A 178 5.29 -5.89 -9.07
CA GLU A 178 4.30 -6.74 -8.38
C GLU A 178 4.61 -6.99 -6.88
N THR A 179 3.79 -7.86 -6.29
CA THR A 179 3.64 -8.09 -4.86
C THR A 179 4.88 -8.71 -4.22
N PHE A 180 5.35 -9.85 -4.73
CA PHE A 180 6.43 -10.61 -4.10
C PHE A 180 7.77 -9.85 -4.07
N PRO A 181 8.22 -9.19 -5.16
CA PRO A 181 9.41 -8.36 -5.10
C PRO A 181 9.33 -7.26 -4.03
N ASN A 182 8.20 -6.58 -3.89
CA ASN A 182 8.04 -5.53 -2.88
C ASN A 182 7.95 -6.09 -1.44
N ARG A 183 7.31 -7.25 -1.24
CA ARG A 183 7.35 -7.96 0.05
C ARG A 183 8.77 -8.44 0.39
N ALA A 184 9.56 -8.83 -0.62
CA ALA A 184 10.97 -9.17 -0.43
C ALA A 184 11.80 -7.95 0.01
N PHE A 185 11.58 -6.78 -0.60
CA PHE A 185 12.20 -5.55 -0.13
C PHE A 185 11.79 -5.18 1.30
N LEU A 186 10.51 -5.31 1.64
CA LEU A 186 10.04 -5.06 3.00
C LEU A 186 10.75 -5.94 4.04
N CYS A 187 10.92 -7.24 3.73
CA CYS A 187 11.48 -8.20 4.68
C CYS A 187 13.01 -8.32 4.62
N ALA A 188 13.66 -8.02 3.50
CA ALA A 188 15.08 -8.31 3.28
C ALA A 188 15.86 -7.18 2.58
N ALA A 189 15.23 -6.02 2.33
CA ALA A 189 15.80 -4.88 1.61
C ALA A 189 16.31 -5.20 0.20
N THR A 190 15.89 -6.32 -0.39
CA THR A 190 16.21 -6.73 -1.75
C THR A 190 15.19 -7.73 -2.28
N SER A 191 14.88 -7.66 -3.58
CA SER A 191 14.19 -8.73 -4.32
C SER A 191 15.17 -9.67 -5.04
N GLN A 192 16.48 -9.53 -4.83
CA GLN A 192 17.54 -10.26 -5.55
C GLN A 192 17.50 -10.11 -7.08
N GLY A 193 16.87 -9.03 -7.57
CA GLY A 193 16.70 -8.77 -9.00
C GLY A 193 15.46 -9.42 -9.61
N HIS A 194 14.62 -10.09 -8.81
CA HIS A 194 13.30 -10.55 -9.24
C HIS A 194 12.36 -9.36 -9.40
N MET A 195 11.60 -9.34 -10.50
CA MET A 195 10.74 -8.22 -10.89
C MET A 195 9.30 -8.67 -11.19
N ASP A 196 8.92 -9.87 -10.79
CA ASP A 196 7.58 -10.42 -10.99
C ASP A 196 7.22 -11.39 -9.84
N ASP A 197 5.98 -11.85 -9.82
CA ASP A 197 5.42 -12.75 -8.83
C ASP A 197 5.73 -14.24 -9.09
N SER A 198 6.60 -14.54 -10.07
CA SER A 198 7.04 -15.92 -10.31
C SER A 198 7.96 -16.46 -9.22
N THR A 199 8.61 -15.55 -8.47
CA THR A 199 9.57 -15.91 -7.43
C THR A 199 9.05 -15.51 -6.05
N SER A 200 8.78 -16.52 -5.23
CA SER A 200 8.33 -16.38 -3.83
C SER A 200 9.30 -16.98 -2.82
N LYS A 201 10.52 -17.32 -3.25
CA LYS A 201 11.59 -17.85 -2.39
C LYS A 201 12.89 -17.12 -2.67
N TYR A 202 13.54 -16.68 -1.61
CA TYR A 202 14.76 -15.88 -1.66
C TYR A 202 15.87 -16.57 -0.87
N THR A 203 17.10 -16.14 -1.10
CA THR A 203 18.30 -16.63 -0.39
C THR A 203 18.94 -15.56 0.50
N SER A 204 18.42 -14.32 0.48
CA SER A 204 18.86 -13.25 1.36
C SER A 204 18.43 -13.50 2.80
N GLN A 205 19.23 -13.02 3.75
CA GLN A 205 18.82 -12.90 5.15
C GLN A 205 17.68 -11.88 5.24
N SER A 206 16.60 -12.24 5.93
CA SER A 206 15.50 -11.33 6.23
C SER A 206 15.69 -10.63 7.58
N ILE A 207 14.82 -9.66 7.87
CA ILE A 207 14.69 -9.02 9.18
C ILE A 207 14.43 -10.05 10.28
N PHE A 208 13.69 -11.14 10.00
CA PHE A 208 13.41 -12.19 10.98
C PHE A 208 14.70 -12.93 11.39
N GLY A 209 15.57 -13.22 10.41
CA GLY A 209 16.89 -13.79 10.67
C GLY A 209 17.79 -12.83 11.48
N LEU A 210 17.72 -11.53 11.22
CA LEU A 210 18.45 -10.52 12.00
C LEU A 210 17.92 -10.41 13.43
N LEU A 211 16.60 -10.40 13.63
CA LEU A 211 15.98 -10.35 14.95
C LEU A 211 16.38 -11.56 15.80
N SER A 212 16.31 -12.77 15.23
CA SER A 212 16.76 -14.00 15.88
C SER A 212 18.25 -13.95 16.27
N ALA A 213 19.12 -13.42 15.41
CA ALA A 213 20.55 -13.28 15.69
C ALA A 213 20.87 -12.30 16.83
N HIS A 214 19.90 -11.46 17.21
CA HIS A 214 19.99 -10.48 18.29
C HIS A 214 19.12 -10.84 19.51
N ASP A 215 18.61 -12.08 19.59
CA ASP A 215 17.72 -12.54 20.66
C ASP A 215 16.44 -11.67 20.80
N ILE A 216 15.98 -11.09 19.69
CA ILE A 216 14.76 -10.28 19.63
C ILE A 216 13.61 -11.16 19.13
N ASP A 217 12.57 -11.29 19.95
CA ASP A 217 11.41 -12.13 19.62
C ASP A 217 10.55 -11.52 18.50
N TRP A 218 10.01 -12.38 17.65
CA TRP A 218 9.17 -11.99 16.53
C TRP A 218 8.09 -13.02 16.24
N SER A 219 7.04 -12.61 15.54
CA SER A 219 5.99 -13.53 15.10
C SER A 219 5.39 -13.10 13.77
N ILE A 220 4.97 -14.07 12.97
CA ILE A 220 4.24 -13.86 11.72
C ILE A 220 2.87 -14.53 11.85
N TYR A 221 1.81 -13.74 11.67
CA TYR A 221 0.44 -14.23 11.72
C TYR A 221 -0.22 -14.09 10.36
N GLY A 222 -0.63 -15.23 9.78
CA GLY A 222 -1.57 -15.21 8.67
C GLY A 222 -2.99 -14.93 9.16
N TYR A 223 -3.93 -14.55 8.29
CA TYR A 223 -5.29 -14.29 8.77
C TYR A 223 -6.03 -15.56 9.18
N ASN A 224 -6.48 -16.33 8.18
CA ASN A 224 -7.22 -17.59 8.34
C ASN A 224 -6.41 -18.83 7.92
N SER A 225 -5.20 -18.62 7.41
CA SER A 225 -4.30 -19.63 6.86
C SER A 225 -2.88 -19.41 7.40
N PRO A 226 -1.97 -20.39 7.34
CA PRO A 226 -0.56 -20.15 7.63
C PRO A 226 -0.01 -18.99 6.78
N PRO A 227 0.85 -18.12 7.34
CA PRO A 227 1.41 -17.00 6.59
C PRO A 227 2.31 -17.48 5.45
N LEU A 228 2.25 -16.81 4.30
CA LEU A 228 3.09 -17.07 3.14
C LEU A 228 4.56 -16.79 3.44
N THR A 229 4.85 -15.74 4.22
CA THR A 229 6.21 -15.32 4.58
C THR A 229 6.99 -16.41 5.30
N ARG A 230 6.30 -17.37 5.97
CA ARG A 230 6.92 -18.56 6.57
C ARG A 230 7.85 -19.30 5.60
N LEU A 231 7.53 -19.32 4.30
CA LEU A 231 8.25 -20.08 3.29
C LEU A 231 9.09 -19.22 2.32
N ASN A 232 9.22 -17.91 2.57
CA ASN A 232 9.89 -17.01 1.62
C ASN A 232 11.41 -16.92 1.82
N PHE A 233 11.92 -17.04 3.04
CA PHE A 233 13.35 -16.87 3.35
C PHE A 233 13.91 -18.12 4.07
N PRO A 234 15.24 -18.36 4.04
CA PRO A 234 15.84 -19.47 4.77
C PRO A 234 15.57 -19.36 6.28
N ASP A 235 15.76 -18.16 6.85
CA ASP A 235 15.54 -17.90 8.28
C ASP A 235 14.09 -18.04 8.74
N THR A 236 13.09 -17.74 7.90
CA THR A 236 11.69 -18.04 8.22
C THR A 236 11.35 -19.51 8.00
N THR A 237 11.94 -20.16 7.00
CA THR A 237 11.69 -21.58 6.70
C THR A 237 12.23 -22.50 7.81
N ASP A 238 13.39 -22.14 8.37
CA ASP A 238 14.07 -22.90 9.41
C ASP A 238 13.67 -22.47 10.84
N ALA A 239 12.83 -21.44 10.98
CA ALA A 239 12.40 -20.95 12.28
C ALA A 239 11.48 -21.95 13.02
N PRO A 240 11.53 -22.00 14.36
CA PRO A 240 10.58 -22.76 15.17
C PRO A 240 9.12 -22.40 14.88
N GLU A 241 8.23 -23.40 14.94
CA GLU A 241 6.78 -23.19 14.73
C GLU A 241 6.15 -22.18 15.70
N SER A 242 6.79 -21.91 16.84
CA SER A 242 6.33 -20.90 17.81
C SER A 242 6.32 -19.47 17.26
N HIS A 243 7.05 -19.19 16.17
CA HIS A 243 7.03 -17.87 15.51
C HIS A 243 5.84 -17.69 14.55
N PHE A 244 5.04 -18.73 14.32
CA PHE A 244 3.96 -18.69 13.33
C PHE A 244 2.61 -18.91 13.99
N GLY A 245 1.62 -18.12 13.59
CA GLY A 245 0.25 -18.28 14.04
C GLY A 245 -0.77 -17.75 13.04
N ARG A 246 -2.01 -17.65 13.51
CA ARG A 246 -3.13 -17.02 12.79
C ARG A 246 -3.61 -15.77 13.51
N PHE A 247 -4.50 -15.00 12.89
CA PHE A 247 -4.98 -13.74 13.46
C PHE A 247 -5.63 -13.90 14.84
N GLY A 248 -6.31 -15.02 15.10
CA GLY A 248 -6.82 -15.34 16.44
C GLY A 248 -5.72 -15.47 17.50
N ASP A 249 -4.56 -16.00 17.13
CA ASP A 249 -3.40 -16.11 18.02
C ASP A 249 -2.76 -14.74 18.28
N PHE A 250 -2.68 -13.88 17.25
CA PHE A 250 -2.29 -12.48 17.40
C PHE A 250 -3.20 -11.74 18.39
N GLN A 251 -4.52 -11.88 18.23
CA GLN A 251 -5.49 -11.25 19.13
C GLN A 251 -5.32 -11.73 20.58
N ALA A 252 -5.08 -13.04 20.77
CA ALA A 252 -4.82 -13.61 22.08
C ALA A 252 -3.52 -13.08 22.71
N ALA A 253 -2.43 -13.02 21.94
CA ALA A 253 -1.14 -12.51 22.39
C ALA A 253 -1.20 -10.99 22.71
N ALA A 254 -1.89 -10.21 21.87
CA ALA A 254 -2.11 -8.79 22.11
C ALA A 254 -2.93 -8.54 23.39
N ALA A 255 -4.01 -9.31 23.60
CA ALA A 255 -4.82 -9.20 24.81
C ALA A 255 -4.08 -9.62 26.08
N ALA A 256 -3.14 -10.56 25.97
CA ALA A 256 -2.32 -11.05 27.07
C ALA A 256 -1.08 -10.18 27.36
N GLY A 257 -0.73 -9.23 26.48
CA GLY A 257 0.51 -8.46 26.60
C GLY A 257 1.77 -9.29 26.34
N THR A 258 1.68 -10.28 25.45
CA THR A 258 2.76 -11.23 25.14
C THR A 258 3.15 -11.22 23.66
N LEU A 259 2.98 -10.09 22.97
CA LEU A 259 3.44 -9.97 21.59
C LEU A 259 4.97 -10.04 21.53
N GLY A 260 5.51 -10.59 20.44
CA GLY A 260 6.93 -10.43 20.13
C GLY A 260 7.27 -8.95 19.91
N ALA A 261 8.55 -8.59 19.99
CA ALA A 261 9.01 -7.23 19.73
C ALA A 261 8.72 -6.80 18.28
N TYR A 262 8.69 -7.75 17.34
CA TYR A 262 8.28 -7.52 15.96
C TYR A 262 7.17 -8.50 15.54
N THR A 263 6.03 -7.97 15.12
CA THR A 263 4.88 -8.76 14.67
C THR A 263 4.54 -8.40 13.22
N PHE A 264 4.46 -9.41 12.36
CA PHE A 264 4.08 -9.23 10.95
C PHE A 264 2.71 -9.86 10.70
N LEU A 265 1.77 -9.07 10.19
CA LEU A 265 0.40 -9.49 9.91
C LEU A 265 0.20 -9.60 8.40
N GLU A 266 -0.25 -10.78 7.98
CA GLU A 266 -0.69 -11.01 6.61
C GLU A 266 -2.22 -11.09 6.53
N PRO A 267 -2.80 -10.58 5.43
CA PRO A 267 -4.23 -10.64 5.22
C PRO A 267 -4.69 -12.07 4.89
N SER A 268 -6.01 -12.24 4.82
CA SER A 268 -6.61 -13.32 4.07
C SER A 268 -6.42 -13.05 2.59
N TRP A 269 -5.88 -14.03 1.90
CA TRP A 269 -5.59 -13.98 0.47
C TRP A 269 -6.80 -14.38 -0.39
N GLY A 270 -6.73 -14.06 -1.68
CA GLY A 270 -7.73 -14.43 -2.68
C GLY A 270 -8.94 -13.49 -2.73
N SER A 271 -9.86 -13.75 -3.66
CA SER A 271 -10.93 -12.81 -4.04
C SER A 271 -11.99 -12.52 -2.99
N SER A 272 -12.11 -13.39 -1.98
CA SER A 272 -12.96 -13.18 -0.80
C SER A 272 -12.15 -12.78 0.44
N GLY A 273 -10.86 -12.46 0.24
CA GLY A 273 -9.94 -12.09 1.30
C GLY A 273 -10.13 -10.65 1.76
N ASN A 274 -9.20 -10.18 2.58
CA ASN A 274 -9.20 -8.83 3.13
C ASN A 274 -7.89 -8.09 2.88
N SER A 275 -7.13 -8.49 1.85
CA SER A 275 -5.88 -7.83 1.50
C SER A 275 -6.06 -6.46 0.86
N GLN A 276 -7.29 -6.11 0.47
CA GLN A 276 -7.66 -4.94 -0.35
C GLN A 276 -7.17 -5.00 -1.81
N HIS A 277 -6.59 -6.11 -2.26
CA HIS A 277 -6.14 -6.26 -3.65
C HIS A 277 -7.29 -5.94 -4.63
N PRO A 278 -7.08 -5.13 -5.69
CA PRO A 278 -8.08 -4.98 -6.74
C PRO A 278 -8.35 -6.31 -7.48
N ASN A 279 -9.56 -6.57 -7.93
CA ASN A 279 -10.81 -5.83 -7.74
C ASN A 279 -11.62 -6.32 -6.53
N TYR A 280 -10.98 -6.77 -5.45
CA TYR A 280 -11.67 -7.32 -4.28
C TYR A 280 -12.23 -6.23 -3.38
N ASP A 281 -13.14 -6.63 -2.49
CA ASP A 281 -13.87 -5.75 -1.59
C ASP A 281 -12.94 -5.06 -0.59
N VAL A 282 -12.72 -3.76 -0.77
CA VAL A 282 -11.89 -2.91 0.09
C VAL A 282 -12.45 -2.83 1.51
N ALA A 283 -13.77 -2.97 1.70
CA ALA A 283 -14.40 -2.83 3.02
C ALA A 283 -14.12 -4.01 3.98
N LEU A 284 -13.54 -5.11 3.49
CA LEU A 284 -13.16 -6.25 4.31
C LEU A 284 -11.81 -6.07 5.03
N GLY A 285 -10.94 -5.22 4.47
CA GLY A 285 -9.57 -4.98 4.96
C GLY A 285 -9.45 -3.94 6.07
#